data_AF-A0A164LPL4-F1
#
_entry.id   AF-A0A164LPL4-F1
#
_cell.length_a   1.000
_cell.length_b   1.000
_cell.length_c   1.000
_cell.angle_alpha   90.00
_cell.angle_beta   90.00
_cell.angle_gamma   90.00
#
_symmetry.space_group_name_H-M   'P 1'
#
loop_
_entity.id
_entity.type
_entity.pdbx_description
1 polymer ?
#
loop_
_entity_poly.entity_id
_entity_poly.type
_entity_poly.pdbx_seq_one_letter_code
_entity_poly.pdbx_strand_id
1 'polypeptide(L)'
;MAAVFAAVFVGGGVAQAAPVAVPVYQIPATAFAVSGLIVPGPVFATVTARSLAPTTTEFAAPASPSACATTAGRALVKISYLNITTGASGSVTVKPCEFFIDPTPTSVVAHTGSGRILLTTQVVGSPFVPTAGQPSIPGIGTFHAP
;
A
#
# COMPACT_ATOMS: atom_id res chain seq x y z
N MET A 1 -54.26 10.52 36.67
CA MET A 1 -52.84 10.86 36.51
C MET A 1 -52.20 9.79 35.64
N ALA A 2 -51.74 10.16 34.45
CA ALA A 2 -51.25 9.23 33.42
C ALA A 2 -49.78 8.86 33.66
N ALA A 3 -49.45 7.57 33.51
CA ALA A 3 -48.09 7.04 33.57
C ALA A 3 -47.48 7.06 32.16
N VAL A 4 -46.36 7.77 31.98
CA VAL A 4 -45.58 7.79 30.74
C VAL A 4 -44.41 6.81 30.91
N PHE A 5 -44.48 5.69 30.20
CA PHE A 5 -43.33 4.78 30.03
C PHE A 5 -42.45 5.32 28.90
N ALA A 6 -41.26 5.80 29.22
CA ALA A 6 -40.24 6.17 28.24
C ALA A 6 -39.47 4.91 27.81
N ALA A 7 -39.66 4.49 26.56
CA ALA A 7 -38.85 3.43 25.95
C ALA A 7 -37.47 3.99 25.60
N VAL A 8 -36.44 3.49 26.29
CA VAL A 8 -35.04 3.76 25.96
C VAL A 8 -34.68 2.94 24.71
N PHE A 9 -34.48 3.62 23.59
CA PHE A 9 -33.87 3.02 22.40
C PHE A 9 -32.39 2.75 22.69
N VAL A 10 -32.04 1.48 22.89
CA VAL A 10 -30.64 1.04 22.90
C VAL A 10 -30.16 1.08 21.45
N GLY A 11 -29.47 2.16 21.09
CA GLY A 11 -28.78 2.27 19.81
C GLY A 11 -27.71 1.20 19.67
N GLY A 12 -27.90 0.28 18.72
CA GLY A 12 -26.87 -0.66 18.31
C GLY A 12 -25.71 0.12 17.69
N GLY A 13 -24.61 0.22 18.42
CA GLY A 13 -23.35 0.72 17.89
C GLY A 13 -22.90 -0.20 16.75
N VAL A 14 -22.67 0.36 15.57
CA VAL A 14 -21.96 -0.33 14.50
C VAL A 14 -20.58 -0.70 15.02
N ALA A 15 -20.31 -2.00 15.16
CA ALA A 15 -18.98 -2.51 15.44
C ALA A 15 -18.12 -2.18 14.22
N GLN A 16 -17.37 -1.09 14.29
CA GLN A 16 -16.34 -0.77 13.29
C GLN A 16 -15.29 -1.89 13.38
N ALA A 17 -15.27 -2.78 12.39
CA ALA A 17 -14.30 -3.86 12.33
C ALA A 17 -12.89 -3.26 12.50
N ALA A 18 -12.15 -3.74 13.51
CA ALA A 18 -10.79 -3.26 13.73
C ALA A 18 -9.92 -3.55 12.49
N PRO A 19 -8.94 -2.69 12.16
CA PRO A 19 -8.03 -2.93 11.04
C PRO A 19 -7.38 -4.32 11.14
N VAL A 20 -7.58 -5.16 10.14
CA VAL A 20 -7.00 -6.51 10.08
C VAL A 20 -5.87 -6.52 9.04
N ALA A 21 -4.68 -6.93 9.47
CA ALA A 21 -3.57 -7.17 8.55
C ALA A 21 -3.93 -8.33 7.61
N VAL A 22 -3.86 -8.10 6.30
CA VAL A 22 -4.17 -9.14 5.31
C VAL A 22 -2.86 -9.72 4.79
N PRO A 23 -2.67 -11.06 4.82
CA PRO A 23 -1.48 -11.67 4.24
C PRO A 23 -1.44 -11.38 2.73
N VAL A 24 -0.37 -10.71 2.29
CA VAL A 24 -0.10 -10.44 0.88
C VAL A 24 0.93 -11.45 0.39
N TYR A 25 0.52 -12.32 -0.54
CA TYR A 25 1.43 -13.24 -1.22
C TYR A 25 1.96 -12.55 -2.47
N GLN A 26 3.24 -12.18 -2.48
CA GLN A 26 3.82 -11.41 -3.58
C GLN A 26 5.22 -11.88 -3.98
N ILE A 27 5.52 -11.69 -5.25
CA ILE A 27 6.87 -11.51 -5.77
C ILE A 27 7.12 -9.99 -5.76
N PRO A 28 8.02 -9.49 -4.89
CA PRO A 28 8.26 -8.06 -4.76
C PRO A 28 8.81 -7.47 -6.06
N ALA A 29 8.56 -6.17 -6.29
CA ALA A 29 9.22 -5.48 -7.39
C ALA A 29 10.71 -5.35 -7.07
N THR A 30 11.56 -5.54 -8.07
CA THR A 30 13.00 -5.33 -7.92
C THR A 30 13.42 -4.08 -8.65
N ALA A 31 14.31 -3.31 -8.05
CA ALA A 31 14.84 -2.09 -8.61
C ALA A 31 16.34 -2.03 -8.41
N PHE A 32 17.03 -1.25 -9.23
CA PHE A 32 18.44 -0.97 -9.03
C PHE A 32 18.66 0.27 -8.18
N ALA A 33 19.54 0.15 -7.19
CA ALA A 33 20.01 1.24 -6.37
C ALA A 33 21.51 1.42 -6.56
N VAL A 34 21.96 2.67 -6.58
CA VAL A 34 23.38 3.02 -6.54
C VAL A 34 23.64 3.72 -5.21
N SER A 35 24.55 3.16 -4.41
CA SER A 35 25.05 3.80 -3.20
C SER A 35 26.21 4.74 -3.57
N GLY A 36 26.50 5.74 -2.72
CA GLY A 36 27.62 6.68 -2.93
C GLY A 36 29.01 6.02 -3.10
N LEU A 37 29.11 4.71 -2.83
CA LEU A 37 30.25 3.84 -3.12
C LEU A 37 30.06 2.98 -4.39
N ILE A 38 29.42 3.52 -5.45
CA ILE A 38 29.40 3.05 -6.86
C ILE A 38 28.87 1.61 -7.12
N VAL A 39 28.81 0.71 -6.15
CA VAL A 39 28.32 -0.66 -6.33
C VAL A 39 26.80 -0.63 -6.49
N PRO A 40 26.27 -0.97 -7.68
CA PRO A 40 24.83 -1.09 -7.88
C PRO A 40 24.34 -2.38 -7.22
N GLY A 41 23.27 -2.28 -6.45
CA GLY A 41 22.65 -3.42 -5.78
C GLY A 41 21.15 -3.50 -6.06
N PRO A 42 20.56 -4.72 -6.11
CA PRO A 42 19.12 -4.85 -6.18
C PRO A 42 18.47 -4.43 -4.85
N VAL A 43 17.38 -3.68 -4.95
CA VAL A 43 16.49 -3.38 -3.83
C VAL A 43 15.11 -3.98 -4.12
N PHE A 44 14.46 -4.46 -3.06
CA PHE A 44 13.16 -5.12 -3.15
C PHE A 44 12.09 -4.20 -2.56
N ALA A 45 11.06 -3.90 -3.35
CA ALA A 45 9.88 -3.16 -2.90
C ALA A 45 8.75 -4.16 -2.60
N THR A 46 8.52 -4.38 -1.31
CA THR A 46 7.46 -5.24 -0.77
C THR A 46 6.28 -4.38 -0.34
N VAL A 47 5.08 -4.73 -0.79
CA VAL A 47 3.84 -4.02 -0.42
C VAL A 47 3.18 -4.69 0.77
N THR A 48 2.76 -3.90 1.74
CA THR A 48 1.89 -4.33 2.83
C THR A 48 0.46 -3.85 2.55
N ALA A 49 -0.51 -4.72 2.81
CA ALA A 49 -1.93 -4.40 2.70
C ALA A 49 -2.62 -4.62 4.05
N ARG A 50 -3.43 -3.65 4.48
CA ARG A 50 -4.23 -3.73 5.71
C ARG A 50 -5.68 -3.42 5.37
N SER A 51 -6.61 -4.29 5.79
CA SER A 51 -8.03 -4.02 5.60
C SER A 51 -8.53 -3.12 6.72
N LEU A 52 -8.94 -1.90 6.41
CA LEU A 52 -9.51 -0.96 7.40
C LEU A 52 -11.02 -1.14 7.58
N ALA A 53 -11.69 -1.62 6.54
CA ALA A 53 -13.12 -1.93 6.49
C ALA A 53 -13.37 -2.94 5.36
N PRO A 54 -14.57 -3.56 5.22
CA PRO A 54 -14.86 -4.65 4.27
C PRO A 54 -14.64 -4.34 2.77
N THR A 55 -14.27 -3.11 2.42
CA THR A 55 -14.06 -2.68 1.03
C THR A 55 -12.87 -1.76 0.85
N THR A 56 -12.17 -1.43 1.94
CA THR A 56 -11.08 -0.45 1.93
C THR A 56 -9.79 -1.09 2.43
N THR A 57 -8.76 -1.03 1.58
CA THR A 57 -7.43 -1.51 1.90
C THR A 57 -6.47 -0.33 1.96
N GLU A 58 -5.71 -0.25 3.04
CA GLU A 58 -4.53 0.60 3.15
C GLU A 58 -3.33 -0.13 2.54
N PHE A 59 -2.65 0.54 1.63
CA PHE A 59 -1.42 0.08 1.00
C PHE A 59 -0.23 0.90 1.50
N ALA A 60 0.87 0.22 1.80
CA ALA A 60 2.17 0.84 2.05
C ALA A 60 3.29 0.00 1.43
N ALA A 61 4.46 0.57 1.23
CA ALA A 61 5.62 -0.14 0.70
C ALA A 61 6.90 0.28 1.43
N PRO A 62 7.02 -0.01 2.74
CA PRO A 62 8.16 0.45 3.52
C PRO A 62 9.47 -0.17 3.02
N ALA A 63 10.47 0.67 2.75
CA ALA A 63 11.81 0.22 2.42
C ALA A 63 12.66 0.06 3.69
N SER A 64 13.71 -0.76 3.61
CA SER A 64 14.69 -0.87 4.68
C SER A 64 15.47 0.45 4.83
N PRO A 65 15.98 0.77 6.03
CA PRO A 65 16.85 1.94 6.23
C PRO A 65 18.06 1.94 5.28
N SER A 66 18.61 0.75 4.99
CA SER A 66 19.70 0.58 4.04
C SER A 66 19.33 0.99 2.61
N ALA A 67 18.13 0.63 2.13
CA ALA A 67 17.65 1.05 0.82
C ALA A 67 17.35 2.56 0.79
N CYS A 68 16.83 3.13 1.89
CA CYS A 68 16.56 4.57 2.01
C CYS A 68 17.84 5.43 2.02
N ALA A 69 18.99 4.86 2.37
CA ALA A 69 20.30 5.55 2.30
C ALA A 69 20.91 5.58 0.87
N THR A 70 20.24 4.99 -0.12
CA THR A 70 20.72 4.91 -1.51
C THR A 70 19.90 5.81 -2.45
N THR A 71 20.26 5.85 -3.74
CA THR A 71 19.44 6.52 -4.76
C THR A 71 18.01 5.95 -4.86
N ALA A 72 17.78 4.68 -4.49
CA ALA A 72 16.44 4.10 -4.48
C ALA A 72 15.53 4.67 -3.38
N GLY A 73 16.09 5.31 -2.34
CA GLY A 73 15.29 6.02 -1.34
C GLY A 73 14.51 7.23 -1.90
N ARG A 74 14.82 7.63 -3.13
CA ARG A 74 14.15 8.71 -3.88
C ARG A 74 13.18 8.17 -4.94
N ALA A 75 12.98 6.85 -5.01
CA ALA A 75 12.00 6.22 -5.88
C ALA A 75 10.62 6.18 -5.21
N LEU A 76 9.58 6.04 -6.02
CA LEU A 76 8.22 5.80 -5.56
C LEU A 76 7.80 4.37 -5.93
N VAL A 77 6.81 3.84 -5.23
CA VAL A 77 6.23 2.53 -5.54
C VAL A 77 4.80 2.75 -6.02
N LYS A 78 4.57 2.51 -7.31
CA LYS A 78 3.24 2.47 -7.90
C LYS A 78 2.66 1.07 -7.67
N ILE A 79 1.46 1.03 -7.10
CA ILE A 79 0.70 -0.18 -6.82
C ILE A 79 -0.55 -0.10 -7.67
N SER A 80 -0.74 -1.05 -8.58
CA SER A 80 -2.00 -1.20 -9.32
C SER A 80 -2.72 -2.44 -8.81
N TYR A 81 -4.04 -2.37 -8.70
CA TYR A 81 -4.85 -3.45 -8.16
C TYR A 81 -6.05 -3.75 -9.07
N LEU A 82 -6.46 -5.02 -9.06
CA LEU A 82 -7.66 -5.54 -9.70
C LEU A 82 -8.33 -6.53 -8.74
N ASN A 83 -9.56 -6.23 -8.34
CA ASN A 83 -10.43 -7.19 -7.70
C ASN A 83 -11.01 -8.13 -8.75
N ILE A 84 -10.59 -9.40 -8.72
CA ILE A 84 -11.00 -10.39 -9.72
C ILE A 84 -12.46 -10.80 -9.51
N THR A 85 -12.99 -10.63 -8.29
CA THR A 85 -14.38 -10.96 -7.95
C THR A 85 -15.36 -9.90 -8.44
N THR A 86 -15.03 -8.61 -8.32
CA THR A 86 -15.95 -7.49 -8.62
C THR A 86 -15.59 -6.71 -9.89
N GLY A 87 -14.38 -6.88 -10.43
CA GLY A 87 -13.84 -6.09 -11.53
C GLY A 87 -13.34 -4.69 -11.12
N ALA A 88 -13.43 -4.32 -9.84
CA ALA A 88 -12.93 -3.04 -9.36
C ALA A 88 -11.41 -2.95 -9.55
N SER A 89 -10.93 -1.85 -10.11
CA SER A 89 -9.49 -1.64 -10.34
C SER A 89 -9.08 -0.21 -10.01
N GLY A 90 -7.79 -0.02 -9.81
CA GLY A 90 -7.23 1.29 -9.53
C GLY A 90 -5.72 1.24 -9.39
N SER A 91 -5.13 2.40 -9.12
CA SER A 91 -3.71 2.49 -8.81
C SER A 91 -3.46 3.58 -7.79
N VAL A 92 -2.54 3.31 -6.89
CA VAL A 92 -2.04 4.24 -5.89
C VAL A 92 -0.52 4.31 -5.98
N THR A 93 0.05 5.41 -5.53
CA THR A 93 1.51 5.58 -5.44
C THR A 93 1.87 5.94 -4.02
N VAL A 94 2.89 5.29 -3.49
CA VAL A 94 3.39 5.53 -2.13
C VAL A 94 4.90 5.80 -2.18
N LYS A 95 5.40 6.61 -1.25
CA LYS A 95 6.83 6.73 -1.03
C LYS A 95 7.29 5.69 -0.02
N PRO A 96 8.38 4.95 -0.30
CA PRO A 96 8.85 3.88 0.57
C PRO A 96 9.66 4.39 1.78
N CYS A 97 10.20 5.62 1.70
CA CYS A 97 11.04 6.24 2.71
C CYS A 97 10.39 7.51 3.26
N GLU A 98 10.17 7.57 4.57
CA GLU A 98 9.44 8.65 5.24
C GLU A 98 10.10 10.03 5.06
N PHE A 99 11.42 10.09 5.23
CA PHE A 99 12.20 11.34 5.21
C PHE A 99 12.50 11.87 3.80
N PHE A 100 12.01 11.21 2.74
CA PHE A 100 12.14 11.74 1.40
C PHE A 100 11.18 12.92 1.21
N ILE A 101 11.70 14.04 0.66
CA ILE A 101 11.00 15.34 0.53
C ILE A 101 9.76 15.31 -0.39
N ASP A 102 9.57 14.23 -1.14
CA ASP A 102 8.43 14.09 -2.04
C ASP A 102 7.09 14.10 -1.28
N PRO A 103 6.08 14.84 -1.80
CA PRO A 103 4.77 14.97 -1.14
C PRO A 103 3.93 13.69 -1.19
N THR A 104 4.33 12.68 -1.98
CA THR A 104 3.65 11.38 -2.02
C THR A 104 3.59 10.78 -0.61
N PRO A 105 2.42 10.29 -0.17
CA PRO A 105 2.27 9.72 1.18
C PRO A 105 2.98 8.36 1.31
N THR A 106 3.29 7.96 2.55
CA THR A 106 3.90 6.65 2.86
C THR A 106 2.88 5.50 2.87
N SER A 107 1.60 5.81 3.08
CA SER A 107 0.48 4.88 2.91
C SER A 107 -0.71 5.55 2.24
N VAL A 108 -1.51 4.77 1.52
CA VAL A 108 -2.74 5.24 0.85
C VAL A 108 -3.86 4.25 1.08
N VAL A 109 -5.04 4.77 1.43
CA VAL A 109 -6.27 3.98 1.51
C VAL A 109 -6.96 3.99 0.15
N ALA A 110 -7.29 2.80 -0.36
CA ALA A 110 -8.01 2.61 -1.61
C ALA A 110 -9.24 1.73 -1.41
N HIS A 111 -10.28 1.99 -2.21
CA HIS A 111 -11.46 1.17 -2.26
C HIS A 111 -11.23 0.00 -3.23
N THR A 112 -10.86 -1.16 -2.68
CA THR A 112 -10.53 -2.37 -3.43
C THR A 112 -11.69 -3.35 -3.51
N GLY A 113 -12.72 -3.18 -2.67
CA GLY A 113 -13.81 -4.14 -2.51
C GLY A 113 -13.39 -5.38 -1.72
N SER A 114 -14.35 -6.24 -1.40
CA SER A 114 -14.09 -7.54 -0.75
C SER A 114 -13.72 -8.62 -1.78
N GLY A 115 -13.02 -9.67 -1.34
CA GLY A 115 -12.66 -10.81 -2.17
C GLY A 115 -11.20 -10.80 -2.64
N ARG A 116 -10.94 -11.52 -3.74
CA ARG A 116 -9.57 -11.78 -4.22
C ARG A 116 -9.06 -10.62 -5.06
N ILE A 117 -7.95 -10.03 -4.63
CA ILE A 117 -7.33 -8.88 -5.28
C ILE A 117 -5.96 -9.27 -5.80
N LEU A 118 -5.73 -9.00 -7.08
CA LEU A 118 -4.44 -9.05 -7.75
C LEU A 118 -3.78 -7.68 -7.66
N LEU A 119 -2.49 -7.67 -7.41
CA LEU A 119 -1.65 -6.50 -7.30
C LEU A 119 -0.50 -6.60 -8.29
N THR A 120 -0.15 -5.49 -8.92
CA THR A 120 1.14 -5.31 -9.58
C THR A 120 1.86 -4.14 -8.95
N THR A 121 3.14 -4.31 -8.67
CA THR A 121 3.97 -3.31 -8.02
C THR A 121 5.05 -2.88 -8.99
N GLN A 122 5.31 -1.58 -9.07
CA GLN A 122 6.33 -1.04 -9.95
C GLN A 122 7.10 0.04 -9.21
N VAL A 123 8.43 -0.07 -9.19
CA VAL A 123 9.28 1.01 -8.73
C VAL A 123 9.41 2.02 -9.87
N VAL A 124 9.05 3.27 -9.59
CA VAL A 124 9.10 4.38 -10.53
C VAL A 124 9.96 5.51 -9.97
N GLY A 125 10.56 6.32 -10.83
CA GLY A 125 11.25 7.52 -10.37
C GLY A 125 10.30 8.53 -9.73
N SER A 126 10.84 9.42 -8.91
CA SER A 126 10.10 10.59 -8.40
C SER A 126 10.25 11.78 -9.35
N PRO A 127 9.38 12.80 -9.25
CA PRO A 127 9.59 14.08 -9.93
C PRO A 127 10.96 14.72 -9.65
N PHE A 128 11.55 14.46 -8.47
CA PHE A 128 12.87 14.97 -8.09
C PHE A 128 14.04 14.15 -8.66
N VAL A 129 13.83 12.84 -8.87
CA VAL A 129 14.80 11.93 -9.48
C VAL A 129 14.06 10.93 -10.37
N PRO A 130 13.87 11.26 -11.66
CA PRO A 130 13.14 10.40 -12.58
C PRO A 130 13.80 9.03 -12.81
N THR A 131 15.09 8.92 -12.54
CA THR A 131 15.89 7.69 -12.72
C THR A 131 16.05 6.87 -11.43
N ALA A 132 15.46 7.30 -10.31
CA ALA A 132 15.60 6.58 -9.05
C ALA A 132 14.94 5.19 -9.12
N GLY A 133 15.66 4.17 -8.65
CA GLY A 133 15.17 2.79 -8.67
C GLY A 133 15.10 2.17 -10.07
N GLN A 134 15.71 2.78 -11.09
CA GLN A 134 15.70 2.28 -12.47
C GLN A 134 17.03 1.59 -12.84
N PRO A 135 17.00 0.54 -13.69
CA PRO A 135 15.80 -0.13 -14.20
C PRO A 135 15.06 -0.89 -13.08
N SER A 136 13.76 -1.11 -13.27
CA SER A 136 12.95 -1.91 -12.34
C SER A 136 12.21 -3.04 -13.05
N ILE A 137 12.08 -4.17 -12.36
CA ILE A 137 11.23 -5.29 -12.76
C ILE A 137 9.97 -5.21 -11.90
N PRO A 138 8.78 -5.09 -12.53
CA PRO A 138 7.52 -5.09 -11.80
C PRO A 138 7.35 -6.38 -10.99
N GLY A 139 6.79 -6.23 -9.79
CA GLY A 139 6.34 -7.32 -8.94
C GLY A 139 4.87 -7.60 -9.15
N ILE A 140 4.44 -8.76 -8.64
CA ILE A 140 3.04 -9.20 -8.67
C ILE A 140 2.69 -9.82 -7.34
N GLY A 141 1.47 -9.60 -6.86
CA GLY A 141 1.00 -10.20 -5.63
C GLY A 141 -0.50 -10.39 -5.60
N THR A 142 -0.98 -11.13 -4.61
CA THR A 142 -2.40 -11.32 -4.36
C THR A 142 -2.69 -11.25 -2.88
N PHE A 143 -3.88 -10.81 -2.54
CA PHE A 143 -4.40 -10.88 -1.18
C PHE A 143 -5.92 -11.06 -1.21
N HIS A 144 -6.50 -11.39 -0.06
CA HIS A 144 -7.94 -11.55 0.10
C HIS A 144 -8.47 -10.49 1.07
N ALA A 145 -9.18 -9.49 0.56
CA ALA A 145 -9.90 -8.54 1.40
C ALA A 145 -11.15 -9.20 2.01
N PRO A 146 -11.40 -9.03 3.33
CA PRO A 146 -12.55 -9.60 4.01
C PRO A 146 -13.88 -9.02 3.53
#